data_AF-A0A9X5YU63-F1
#
_entry.id   AF-A0A9X5YU63-F1
#
_cell.length_a   1.000
_cell.length_b   1.000
_cell.length_c   1.000
_cell.angle_alpha   90.00
_cell.angle_beta   90.00
_cell.angle_gamma   90.00
#
_symmetry.space_group_name_H-M   'P 1'
#
loop_
_entity.id
_entity.type
_entity.pdbx_description
1 polymer ?
#
loop_
_entity_poly.entity_id
_entity_poly.type
_entity_poly.pdbx_seq_one_letter_code
_entity_poly.pdbx_strand_id
1 'polypeptide(L)'
;MSLLGWRQWAVDRAGLLRPAWTPWSPYPPELLLWRPDGLTRAHCLRGPHDRPPGEHDRPPGARDETGSGGIPEAECGCGLYAWRDPAELAAAPHPRWTSLPIVVGVVRLGGRVIVGERGYRAELGYPVAVLDSAGVVATTYQLARYREWRALVSEWHPGTSSEAA
;
A
#
# COMPACT_ATOMS: atom_id res chain seq x y z
N MET A 1 -12.19 -10.16 -6.37
CA MET A 1 -12.64 -8.77 -6.59
C MET A 1 -11.51 -7.84 -6.18
N SER A 2 -11.21 -6.80 -6.94
CA SER A 2 -10.19 -5.79 -6.59
C SER A 2 -10.81 -4.41 -6.51
N LEU A 3 -10.35 -3.57 -5.58
CA LEU A 3 -10.84 -2.20 -5.37
C LEU A 3 -9.75 -1.19 -5.74
N LEU A 4 -10.14 0.02 -6.11
CA LEU A 4 -9.21 1.14 -6.29
C LEU A 4 -9.04 1.89 -4.97
N GLY A 5 -7.84 2.40 -4.74
CA GLY A 5 -7.54 3.32 -3.65
C GLY A 5 -6.45 4.30 -4.04
N TRP A 6 -6.26 5.32 -3.20
CA TRP A 6 -5.36 6.44 -3.42
C TRP A 6 -4.22 6.40 -2.40
N ARG A 7 -2.98 6.58 -2.84
CA ARG A 7 -1.80 6.38 -1.97
C ARG A 7 -0.67 7.36 -2.26
N GLN A 8 0.12 7.64 -1.22
CA GLN A 8 1.45 8.24 -1.30
C GLN A 8 2.54 7.16 -1.31
N TRP A 9 3.59 7.39 -2.10
CA TRP A 9 4.82 6.61 -2.10
C TRP A 9 6.01 7.54 -1.96
N ALA A 10 7.01 7.10 -1.19
CA ALA A 10 8.33 7.70 -1.28
C ALA A 10 9.07 7.05 -2.46
N VAL A 11 9.82 7.84 -3.21
CA VAL A 11 10.55 7.37 -4.40
C VAL A 11 12.04 7.36 -4.08
N ASP A 12 12.66 6.18 -4.13
CA ASP A 12 14.09 6.08 -3.86
C ASP A 12 14.95 6.56 -5.06
N ARG A 13 16.28 6.52 -4.89
CA ARG A 13 17.22 6.96 -5.94
C ARG A 13 17.15 6.16 -7.24
N ALA A 14 16.63 4.93 -7.19
CA ALA A 14 16.42 4.09 -8.36
C ALA A 14 15.04 4.32 -9.00
N GLY A 15 14.24 5.25 -8.46
CA GLY A 15 12.88 5.51 -8.91
C GLY A 15 11.86 4.47 -8.41
N LEU A 16 12.22 3.65 -7.41
CA LEU A 16 11.33 2.62 -6.88
C LEU A 16 10.41 3.16 -5.80
N LEU A 17 9.16 2.69 -5.82
CA LEU A 17 8.10 3.07 -4.90
C LEU A 17 8.25 2.36 -3.56
N ARG A 18 8.39 3.15 -2.50
CA ARG A 18 8.48 2.73 -1.09
C ARG A 18 7.24 3.16 -0.31
N PRO A 19 6.86 2.46 0.77
CA PRO A 19 5.83 2.92 1.70
C PRO A 19 6.10 4.33 2.21
N ALA A 20 5.18 5.25 1.95
CA ALA A 20 5.21 6.61 2.50
C ALA A 20 4.81 6.66 3.99
N TRP A 21 4.31 5.56 4.55
CA TRP A 21 4.01 5.43 5.97
C TRP A 21 4.74 4.21 6.53
N THR A 22 5.88 4.40 7.20
CA THR A 22 6.23 3.70 8.45
C THR A 22 7.45 4.38 9.10
N PRO A 23 7.28 5.14 10.18
CA PRO A 23 8.41 5.58 11.02
C PRO A 23 9.04 4.47 11.86
N TRP A 24 8.57 3.21 11.78
CA TRP A 24 8.94 2.10 12.66
C TRP A 24 9.19 0.78 11.93
N SER A 25 9.77 0.83 10.74
CA SER A 25 10.10 -0.38 9.98
C SER A 25 11.60 -0.64 9.99
N PRO A 26 12.16 -1.39 10.95
CA PRO A 26 13.52 -1.92 10.88
C PRO A 26 13.61 -3.10 9.89
N TYR A 27 12.85 -3.05 8.79
CA TYR A 27 12.73 -4.18 7.86
C TYR A 27 13.70 -4.02 6.70
N PRO A 28 14.21 -5.14 6.16
CA PRO A 28 15.07 -5.09 4.99
C PRO A 28 14.35 -4.34 3.87
N PRO A 29 15.05 -3.44 3.13
CA PRO A 29 14.46 -2.60 2.10
C PRO A 29 13.57 -3.36 1.12
N GLU A 30 13.88 -4.63 0.88
CA GLU A 30 13.21 -5.52 -0.06
C GLU A 30 11.78 -5.90 0.34
N LEU A 31 11.47 -5.96 1.63
CA LEU A 31 10.12 -6.27 2.14
C LEU A 31 9.16 -5.08 2.10
N LEU A 32 9.68 -3.90 1.79
CA LEU A 32 8.94 -2.64 1.72
C LEU A 32 8.98 -2.07 0.30
N LEU A 33 9.14 -2.91 -0.72
CA LEU A 33 9.12 -2.48 -2.11
C LEU A 33 7.76 -2.75 -2.74
N TRP A 34 7.19 -1.71 -3.34
CA TRP A 34 6.12 -1.90 -4.31
C TRP A 34 6.76 -2.40 -5.59
N ARG A 35 6.46 -3.64 -5.94
CA ARG A 35 7.20 -4.33 -6.99
C ARG A 35 6.89 -3.74 -8.36
N PRO A 36 7.90 -3.47 -9.20
CA PRO A 36 7.68 -2.97 -10.56
C PRO A 36 7.12 -4.05 -11.51
N ASP A 37 7.34 -5.33 -11.20
CA ASP A 37 6.87 -6.47 -11.99
C ASP A 37 5.40 -6.83 -11.74
N GLY A 38 4.73 -6.17 -10.80
CA GLY A 38 3.34 -6.43 -10.52
C GLY A 38 2.98 -6.45 -9.04
N LEU A 39 2.39 -7.56 -8.64
CA LEU A 39 1.64 -7.72 -7.42
C LEU A 39 2.54 -7.64 -6.18
N THR A 40 2.33 -6.61 -5.36
CA THR A 40 2.93 -6.50 -4.03
C THR A 40 2.04 -7.20 -3.01
N ARG A 41 2.62 -8.03 -2.14
CA ARG A 41 1.92 -8.71 -1.04
C ARG A 41 2.38 -8.14 0.30
N ALA A 42 1.44 -7.85 1.19
CA ALA A 42 1.72 -7.52 2.57
C ALA A 42 2.07 -8.79 3.36
N HIS A 43 3.06 -8.66 4.23
CA HIS A 43 3.46 -9.69 5.17
C HIS A 43 3.21 -9.19 6.59
N CYS A 44 2.82 -10.09 7.49
CA CYS A 44 2.77 -9.76 8.91
C CYS A 44 4.19 -9.51 9.40
N LEU A 45 4.40 -8.38 10.05
CA LEU A 45 5.71 -7.97 10.52
C LEU A 45 5.94 -8.32 12.01
N ARG A 46 4.91 -8.81 12.70
CA ARG A 46 5.02 -9.40 14.04
C ARG A 46 5.39 -10.88 13.91
N GLY A 47 6.53 -11.26 14.47
CA GLY A 47 6.92 -12.66 14.57
C GLY A 47 6.06 -13.42 15.59
N PRO A 48 6.20 -14.76 15.68
CA PRO A 48 5.52 -15.59 16.68
C PRO A 48 5.76 -15.16 18.14
N HIS A 49 6.76 -14.31 18.39
CA HIS A 49 7.18 -13.86 19.72
C HIS A 49 6.53 -12.56 20.21
N ASP A 50 5.74 -11.87 19.39
CA ASP A 50 5.03 -10.64 19.79
C ASP A 50 3.56 -10.88 20.20
N ARG A 51 3.17 -12.15 20.38
CA ARG A 51 1.86 -12.47 20.98
C ARG A 51 1.90 -12.15 22.48
N PRO A 52 0.88 -11.48 23.05
CA PRO A 52 0.78 -11.32 24.49
C PRO A 52 0.81 -12.69 25.18
N PRO A 53 1.47 -12.82 26.35
CA PRO A 53 1.54 -14.10 27.05
C PRO A 53 0.13 -14.51 27.49
N GLY A 54 -0.42 -15.56 26.88
CA GLY A 54 -1.75 -16.08 27.21
C GLY A 54 -2.41 -16.93 26.13
N GLU A 55 -1.98 -16.85 24.87
CA GLU A 55 -2.56 -17.64 23.77
C GLU A 55 -1.72 -18.90 23.48
N HIS A 56 -1.58 -19.75 24.50
CA HIS A 56 -1.01 -21.08 24.39
C HIS A 56 -2.14 -22.11 24.41
N ASP A 57 -2.73 -22.41 23.25
CA ASP A 57 -3.45 -23.68 23.05
C ASP A 57 -3.57 -24.00 21.55
N ARG A 58 -2.43 -24.37 20.93
CA ARG A 58 -2.47 -25.23 19.74
C ARG A 58 -1.23 -26.13 19.72
N PRO A 59 -1.38 -27.44 19.44
CA PRO A 59 -0.31 -28.41 19.59
C PRO A 59 0.82 -28.18 18.57
N PRO A 60 2.07 -28.52 18.92
CA PRO A 60 3.24 -28.27 18.08
C PRO A 60 3.28 -29.31 16.96
N GLY A 61 2.82 -28.94 15.78
CA GLY A 61 2.69 -29.88 14.66
C GLY A 61 2.55 -29.24 13.29
N ALA A 62 3.29 -28.16 13.01
CA ALA A 62 3.62 -27.72 11.66
C ALA A 62 4.75 -26.69 11.74
N ARG A 63 5.99 -27.16 11.63
CA ARG A 63 7.12 -26.29 11.33
C ARG A 63 7.07 -25.97 9.84
N ASP A 64 6.57 -24.80 9.48
CA ASP A 64 6.94 -24.20 8.19
C ASP A 64 8.26 -23.47 8.39
N GLU A 65 9.33 -24.19 8.03
CA GLU A 65 10.70 -23.69 7.92
C GLU A 65 10.78 -22.72 6.73
N THR A 66 10.29 -21.50 6.91
CA THR A 66 10.65 -20.34 6.06
C THR A 66 10.29 -19.08 6.81
N GLY A 67 11.31 -18.27 7.16
CA GLY A 67 11.16 -17.00 7.87
C GLY A 67 10.43 -15.94 7.06
N SER A 68 9.11 -16.09 6.91
CA SER A 68 8.20 -15.19 6.24
C SER A 68 6.98 -15.02 7.13
N GLY A 69 6.81 -13.85 7.74
CA GLY A 69 5.62 -13.57 8.51
C GLY A 69 4.37 -13.78 7.65
N GLY A 70 3.43 -14.58 8.17
CA GLY A 70 2.24 -15.01 7.44
C GLY A 70 1.38 -13.85 6.94
N ILE A 71 0.38 -14.17 6.12
CA ILE A 71 -0.62 -13.20 5.64
C ILE A 71 -1.24 -12.48 6.85
N PRO A 72 -1.29 -11.13 6.88
CA PRO A 72 -1.88 -10.41 8.00
C PRO A 72 -3.32 -10.87 8.30
N GLU A 73 -3.55 -11.26 9.55
CA GLU A 73 -4.89 -11.53 10.08
C GLU A 73 -5.73 -10.25 10.11
N ALA A 74 -7.05 -10.39 10.27
CA ALA A 74 -7.98 -9.25 10.20
C ALA A 74 -7.69 -8.17 11.25
N GLU A 75 -7.27 -8.59 12.45
CA GLU A 75 -6.96 -7.70 13.57
C GLU A 75 -5.51 -7.17 13.53
N CYS A 76 -4.67 -7.69 12.65
CA CYS A 76 -3.29 -7.26 12.50
C CYS A 76 -3.21 -5.91 11.77
N GLY A 77 -2.44 -4.96 12.31
CA GLY A 77 -2.17 -3.67 11.66
C GLY A 77 -1.26 -3.75 10.42
N CYS A 78 -0.84 -4.94 10.01
CA CYS A 78 -0.04 -5.12 8.81
C CYS A 78 -0.93 -5.13 7.55
N GLY A 79 -0.49 -4.46 6.49
CA GLY A 79 -1.24 -4.40 5.24
C GLY A 79 -0.80 -3.27 4.32
N LEU A 80 -1.33 -3.30 3.10
CA LEU A 80 -1.24 -2.20 2.15
C LEU A 80 -2.43 -1.27 2.36
N TYR A 81 -2.14 -0.02 2.71
CA TYR A 81 -3.16 0.98 3.00
C TYR A 81 -3.40 1.92 1.82
N ALA A 82 -4.65 2.30 1.58
CA ALA A 82 -4.97 3.35 0.63
C ALA A 82 -6.21 4.12 1.08
N TRP A 83 -6.24 5.41 0.76
CA TRP A 83 -7.43 6.25 0.91
C TRP A 83 -8.52 5.82 -0.07
N ARG A 84 -9.77 5.95 0.33
CA ARG A 84 -10.92 5.71 -0.57
C ARG A 84 -11.05 6.82 -1.61
N ASP A 85 -10.87 8.05 -1.16
CA ASP A 85 -11.19 9.25 -1.94
C ASP A 85 -9.91 10.06 -2.24
N PRO A 86 -9.75 10.59 -3.46
CA PRO A 86 -8.61 11.41 -3.83
C PRO A 86 -8.50 12.72 -3.02
N ALA A 87 -9.62 13.34 -2.63
CA ALA A 87 -9.64 14.53 -1.80
C ALA A 87 -9.15 14.26 -0.38
N GLU A 88 -9.48 13.09 0.20
CA GLU A 88 -8.92 12.66 1.48
C GLU A 88 -7.39 12.49 1.40
N LEU A 89 -6.90 11.94 0.29
CA LEU A 89 -5.46 11.85 0.07
C LEU A 89 -4.82 13.24 -0.10
N ALA A 90 -5.45 14.14 -0.84
CA ALA A 90 -4.95 15.50 -1.07
C ALA A 90 -4.85 16.30 0.24
N ALA A 91 -5.76 16.07 1.19
CA ALA A 91 -5.73 16.65 2.53
C ALA A 91 -4.75 15.95 3.49
N ALA A 92 -4.25 14.75 3.14
CA ALA A 92 -3.35 14.01 4.01
C ALA A 92 -1.97 14.68 4.11
N PRO A 93 -1.39 14.78 5.31
CA PRO A 93 -0.07 15.38 5.47
C PRO A 93 0.99 14.58 4.72
N HIS A 94 1.92 15.30 4.09
CA HIS A 94 3.11 14.67 3.52
C HIS A 94 3.95 14.02 4.63
N PRO A 95 4.52 12.82 4.38
CA PRO A 95 5.39 12.16 5.34
C PRO A 95 6.61 13.04 5.65
N ARG A 96 6.77 13.43 6.92
CA ARG A 96 7.89 14.28 7.38
C ARG A 96 9.15 13.50 7.76
N TRP A 97 9.06 12.18 7.79
CA TRP A 97 10.13 11.30 8.26
C TRP A 97 11.13 10.91 7.17
N THR A 98 10.87 11.27 5.91
CA THR A 98 11.73 10.97 4.76
C THR A 98 12.09 12.23 4.00
N SER A 99 13.32 12.29 3.48
CA SER A 99 13.78 13.32 2.54
C SER A 99 13.59 12.90 1.07
N LEU A 100 13.05 11.70 0.82
CA LEU A 100 12.80 11.21 -0.53
C LEU A 100 11.62 11.97 -1.17
N PRO A 101 11.63 12.17 -2.51
CA PRO A 101 10.47 12.67 -3.22
C PRO A 101 9.22 11.83 -2.91
N ILE A 102 8.09 12.50 -2.73
CA ILE A 102 6.80 11.84 -2.51
C ILE A 102 5.97 12.00 -3.78
N VAL A 103 5.48 10.89 -4.30
CA VAL A 103 4.50 10.84 -5.38
C VAL A 103 3.19 10.30 -4.87
N VAL A 104 2.09 10.70 -5.52
CA VAL A 104 0.75 10.21 -5.24
C VAL A 104 0.20 9.45 -6.43
N GLY A 105 -0.80 8.62 -6.21
CA GLY A 105 -1.46 7.93 -7.30
C GLY A 105 -2.45 6.87 -6.85
N VAL A 106 -2.75 5.98 -7.78
CA VAL A 106 -3.83 5.01 -7.68
C VAL A 106 -3.26 3.61 -7.58
N VAL A 107 -3.85 2.83 -6.68
CA VAL A 107 -3.48 1.45 -6.43
C VAL A 107 -4.71 0.56 -6.56
N ARG A 108 -4.57 -0.58 -7.22
CA ARG A 108 -5.53 -1.68 -7.12
C ARG A 108 -5.20 -2.53 -5.92
N LEU A 109 -6.17 -2.77 -5.07
CA LEU A 109 -6.07 -3.57 -3.86
C LEU A 109 -6.88 -4.86 -4.00
N GLY A 110 -6.38 -5.95 -3.43
CA GLY A 110 -7.03 -7.26 -3.50
C GLY A 110 -6.58 -8.22 -2.40
N GLY A 111 -6.91 -9.50 -2.59
CA GLY A 111 -6.78 -10.51 -1.54
C GLY A 111 -7.80 -10.25 -0.43
N ARG A 112 -7.39 -10.35 0.83
CA ARG A 112 -8.20 -9.89 1.96
C ARG A 112 -8.19 -8.36 2.02
N VAL A 113 -9.35 -7.73 1.88
CA VAL A 113 -9.52 -6.27 2.01
C VAL A 113 -10.43 -5.96 3.19
N ILE A 114 -9.98 -5.04 4.04
CA ILE A 114 -10.74 -4.48 5.15
C ILE A 114 -11.05 -3.04 4.84
N VAL A 115 -12.33 -2.71 4.91
CA VAL A 115 -12.83 -1.35 4.71
C VAL A 115 -12.80 -0.64 6.05
N GLY A 116 -11.96 0.39 6.16
CA GLY A 116 -11.99 1.34 7.26
C GLY A 116 -12.85 2.55 6.92
N GLU A 117 -12.97 3.47 7.88
CA GLU A 117 -13.76 4.70 7.70
C GLU A 117 -13.28 5.52 6.49
N ARG A 118 -11.96 5.71 6.39
CA ARG A 118 -11.30 6.60 5.43
C ARG A 118 -10.66 5.91 4.21
N GLY A 119 -10.68 4.58 4.19
CA GLY A 119 -9.91 3.84 3.20
C GLY A 119 -9.93 2.34 3.39
N TYR A 120 -8.85 1.72 2.93
CA TYR A 120 -8.72 0.29 2.83
C TYR A 120 -7.41 -0.19 3.44
N ARG A 121 -7.44 -1.39 4.02
CA ARG A 121 -6.25 -2.21 4.28
C ARG A 121 -6.37 -3.47 3.45
N ALA A 122 -5.35 -3.82 2.68
CA ALA A 122 -5.37 -4.99 1.82
C ALA A 122 -4.13 -5.86 1.96
N GLU A 123 -4.29 -7.15 1.65
CA GLU A 123 -3.18 -8.09 1.52
C GLU A 123 -2.37 -7.85 0.24
N LEU A 124 -3.05 -7.57 -0.87
CA LEU A 124 -2.43 -7.45 -2.18
C LEU A 124 -2.61 -6.06 -2.75
N GLY A 125 -1.63 -5.59 -3.52
CA GLY A 125 -1.64 -4.25 -4.10
C GLY A 125 -0.81 -4.15 -5.37
N TYR A 126 -1.29 -3.35 -6.31
CA TYR A 126 -0.61 -3.05 -7.57
C TYR A 126 -0.79 -1.57 -7.93
N PRO A 127 0.28 -0.76 -8.04
CA PRO A 127 0.19 0.62 -8.50
C PRO A 127 -0.24 0.64 -9.98
N VAL A 128 -1.28 1.40 -10.30
CA VAL A 128 -1.82 1.49 -11.67
C VAL A 128 -1.66 2.86 -12.29
N ALA A 129 -1.51 3.90 -11.48
CA ALA A 129 -1.26 5.25 -11.94
C ALA A 129 -0.50 6.08 -10.92
N VAL A 130 0.29 7.05 -11.38
CA VAL A 130 0.99 8.03 -10.53
C VAL A 130 0.93 9.44 -11.11
N LEU A 131 0.89 10.43 -10.22
CA LEU A 131 1.25 11.81 -10.51
C LEU A 131 2.76 11.94 -10.37
N ASP A 132 3.46 11.98 -11.50
CA ASP A 132 4.93 12.05 -11.58
C ASP A 132 5.35 13.23 -12.47
N SER A 133 5.12 14.44 -11.97
CA SER A 133 5.42 15.69 -12.68
C SER A 133 6.93 15.87 -12.92
N ALA A 134 7.77 15.30 -12.06
CA ALA A 134 9.23 15.40 -12.12
C ALA A 134 9.90 14.22 -12.84
N GLY A 135 9.15 13.17 -13.23
CA GLY A 135 9.68 12.00 -13.91
C GLY A 135 10.62 11.16 -13.03
N VAL A 136 10.36 11.11 -11.72
CA VAL A 136 11.21 10.42 -10.74
C VAL A 136 10.89 8.93 -10.60
N VAL A 137 9.71 8.49 -11.07
CA VAL A 137 9.30 7.08 -10.96
C VAL A 137 9.91 6.28 -12.10
N ALA A 138 10.55 5.16 -11.75
CA ALA A 138 11.25 4.30 -12.71
C ALA A 138 10.33 3.84 -13.86
N THR A 139 10.92 3.73 -15.05
CA THR A 139 10.22 3.24 -16.26
C THR A 139 9.88 1.76 -16.21
N THR A 140 10.49 1.01 -15.28
CA THR A 140 10.19 -0.41 -15.02
C THR A 140 8.76 -0.64 -14.54
N TYR A 141 8.09 0.37 -13.98
CA TYR A 141 6.68 0.27 -13.65
C TYR A 141 5.78 0.39 -14.88
N GLN A 142 4.92 -0.60 -15.08
CA GLN A 142 3.88 -0.62 -16.12
C GLN A 142 2.59 0.04 -15.61
N LEU A 143 2.65 1.36 -15.40
CA LEU A 143 1.55 2.17 -14.88
C LEU A 143 1.35 3.46 -15.69
N ALA A 144 0.16 4.04 -15.61
CA ALA A 144 -0.16 5.32 -16.24
C ALA A 144 0.53 6.48 -15.49
N ARG A 145 1.11 7.42 -16.23
CA ARG A 145 1.87 8.55 -15.66
C ARG A 145 1.19 9.86 -16.02
N TYR A 146 0.90 10.67 -15.02
CA TYR A 146 0.25 11.96 -15.17
C TYR A 146 1.18 13.06 -14.68
N ARG A 147 1.09 14.23 -15.31
CA ARG A 147 1.77 15.45 -14.85
C ARG A 147 0.85 16.36 -14.04
N GLU A 148 -0.46 16.16 -14.16
CA GLU A 148 -1.47 17.00 -13.53
C GLU A 148 -2.42 16.16 -12.69
N TRP A 149 -2.67 16.62 -11.46
CA TRP A 149 -3.57 15.97 -10.52
C TRP A 149 -4.99 15.81 -11.09
N ARG A 150 -5.50 16.85 -11.76
CA ARG A 150 -6.84 16.85 -12.34
C ARG A 150 -7.03 15.73 -13.37
N ALA A 151 -6.05 15.52 -14.25
CA ALA A 151 -6.09 14.47 -15.27
C ALA A 151 -6.12 13.07 -14.63
N LEU A 152 -5.26 12.85 -13.63
CA LEU A 152 -5.23 11.61 -12.86
C LEU A 152 -6.59 11.33 -12.19
N VAL A 153 -7.15 12.32 -11.49
CA VAL A 153 -8.43 12.16 -10.78
C VAL A 153 -9.58 11.94 -11.77
N SER A 154 -9.63 12.66 -12.89
CA SER A 154 -10.72 12.52 -13.85
C SER A 154 -10.83 11.13 -14.47
N GLU A 155 -9.69 10.44 -14.65
CA GLU A 155 -9.68 9.10 -15.25
C GLU A 155 -9.95 8.00 -14.23
N TRP A 156 -9.40 8.14 -13.01
CA TRP A 156 -9.41 7.06 -12.01
C TRP A 156 -10.43 7.24 -10.88
N HIS A 157 -11.06 8.41 -10.82
CA HIS A 157 -12.23 8.68 -10.01
C HIS A 157 -13.33 9.32 -10.87
N PRO A 158 -13.75 8.66 -11.98
CA PRO A 158 -14.91 9.14 -12.72
C PRO A 158 -16.05 9.07 -11.72
N GLY A 159 -16.68 10.22 -11.47
CA GLY A 159 -17.54 10.43 -10.31
C GLY A 159 -18.43 9.23 -10.03
N THR A 160 -18.65 8.95 -8.74
CA THR A 160 -19.90 8.34 -8.30
C THR A 160 -21.03 9.12 -8.96
N SER A 161 -21.46 8.67 -10.15
CA SER A 161 -22.77 8.98 -10.69
C SER A 161 -23.71 8.44 -9.64
N SER A 162 -24.18 9.36 -8.81
CA SER A 162 -25.35 9.16 -7.98
C SER A 162 -26.47 8.75 -8.94
N GLU A 163 -26.67 7.45 -9.12
CA GLU A 163 -27.99 6.90 -9.41
C GLU A 163 -28.87 7.29 -8.21
N ALA A 164 -29.46 8.47 -8.30
CA ALA A 164 -30.72 8.78 -7.64
C ALA A 164 -31.79 8.56 -8.71
N ALA A 165 -32.29 7.33 -8.76
CA ALA A 165 -33.57 6.98 -9.36
C ALA A 165 -34.65 7.01 -8.27
#